data_AF-A0A4Y7PSU8-F1
#
_entry.id   AF-A0A4Y7PSU8-F1
#
_cell.length_a   1.000
_cell.length_b   1.000
_cell.length_c   1.000
_cell.angle_alpha   90.00
_cell.angle_beta   90.00
_cell.angle_gamma   90.00
#
_symmetry.space_group_name_H-M   'P 1'
#
loop_
_entity.id
_entity.type
_entity.pdbx_description
1 polymer ?
#
loop_
_entity_poly.entity_id
_entity_poly.type
_entity_poly.pdbx_seq_one_letter_code
_entity_poly.pdbx_strand_id
1 'polypeptide(L)'
;QVGPGLSHTLLNFLWALLHIHRGVLEDHGSLQCYIAILRYVRVGSEHPDYQTLLALVMRVLAGNMIHCWTMECGFPTLEAFAASNPLSKTLLRLYSQ
;
A
#
# COMPACT_ATOMS: atom_id res chain seq x y z
N GLN A 1 -14.75 -8.56 -20.02
CA GLN A 1 -15.64 -8.75 -18.85
C GLN A 1 -15.25 -10.08 -18.22
N VAL A 2 -14.30 -10.06 -17.28
CA VAL A 2 -13.91 -11.26 -16.53
C VAL A 2 -14.98 -11.46 -15.45
N GLY A 3 -15.63 -12.62 -15.45
CA GLY A 3 -16.97 -12.81 -14.87
C GLY A 3 -17.09 -12.56 -13.35
N PRO A 4 -18.32 -12.50 -12.83
CA PRO A 4 -18.63 -12.22 -11.41
C PRO A 4 -17.88 -13.11 -10.41
N GLY A 5 -17.46 -14.32 -10.81
CA GLY A 5 -16.65 -15.20 -9.97
C GLY A 5 -15.28 -14.63 -9.58
N LEU A 6 -14.58 -13.93 -10.48
CA LEU A 6 -13.23 -13.42 -10.20
C LEU A 6 -13.24 -12.23 -9.24
N SER A 7 -14.21 -11.32 -9.37
CA SER A 7 -14.38 -10.22 -8.43
C SER A 7 -14.72 -10.71 -7.03
N HIS A 8 -15.53 -11.77 -6.90
CA HIS A 8 -15.83 -12.38 -5.60
C HIS A 8 -14.62 -13.11 -5.00
N THR A 9 -13.84 -13.84 -5.80
CA THR A 9 -12.60 -14.47 -5.32
C THR A 9 -11.58 -13.43 -4.86
N LEU A 10 -11.41 -12.33 -5.62
CA LEU A 10 -10.54 -11.23 -5.23
C LEU A 10 -11.05 -10.51 -3.98
N LEU A 11 -12.36 -10.31 -3.84
CA LEU A 11 -12.95 -9.77 -2.61
C LEU A 11 -12.61 -10.64 -1.40
N ASN A 12 -12.82 -11.95 -1.49
CA ASN A 12 -12.54 -12.88 -0.40
C ASN A 12 -11.04 -12.91 -0.05
N PHE A 13 -10.17 -12.86 -1.06
CA PHE A 13 -8.72 -12.80 -0.86
C PHE A 13 -8.30 -11.51 -0.14
N LEU A 14 -8.76 -10.35 -0.62
CA LEU A 14 -8.48 -9.06 0.02
C LEU A 14 -9.04 -8.99 1.44
N TRP A 15 -10.19 -9.63 1.69
CA TRP A 15 -10.81 -9.67 3.01
C TRP A 15 -10.03 -10.57 3.98
N ALA A 16 -9.52 -11.72 3.50
CA ALA A 16 -8.60 -12.55 4.27
C ALA A 16 -7.29 -11.81 4.60
N LEU A 17 -6.71 -11.09 3.65
CA LEU A 17 -5.54 -10.23 3.88
C LEU A 17 -5.82 -9.18 4.94
N LEU A 18 -6.96 -8.50 4.86
CA LEU A 18 -7.39 -7.52 5.86
C LEU A 18 -7.54 -8.15 7.24
N HIS A 19 -8.07 -9.37 7.34
CA HIS A 19 -8.30 -10.01 8.63
C HIS A 19 -7.02 -10.54 9.27
N ILE A 20 -6.15 -11.19 8.48
CA ILE A 20 -4.92 -11.83 8.96
C ILE A 20 -3.80 -10.81 9.17
N HIS A 21 -3.66 -9.86 8.25
CA HIS A 21 -2.52 -8.92 8.23
C HIS A 21 -2.92 -7.49 8.57
N ARG A 22 -4.05 -7.30 9.28
CA ARG A 22 -4.54 -5.98 9.67
C ARG A 22 -3.47 -5.15 10.38
N GLY A 23 -2.71 -5.80 11.26
CA GLY A 23 -1.77 -5.16 12.17
C GLY A 23 -2.47 -4.25 13.18
N VAL A 24 -1.68 -3.50 13.95
CA VAL A 24 -2.17 -2.51 14.92
C VAL A 24 -1.89 -1.09 14.44
N LEU A 25 -2.58 -0.10 15.04
CA LEU A 25 -2.45 1.32 14.67
C LEU A 25 -1.02 1.85 14.87
N GLU A 26 -0.31 1.31 15.86
CA GLU A 26 1.05 1.70 16.25
C GLU A 26 2.11 1.19 15.27
N ASP A 27 1.79 0.15 14.47
CA ASP A 27 2.68 -0.39 13.45
C ASP A 27 2.65 0.52 12.22
N HIS A 28 3.68 1.36 12.08
CA HIS A 28 3.88 2.17 10.88
C HIS A 28 3.91 1.28 9.63
N GLY A 29 3.04 1.57 8.67
CA GLY A 29 2.91 0.79 7.43
C GLY A 29 1.86 -0.32 7.47
N SER A 30 1.25 -0.61 8.62
CA SER A 30 0.18 -1.60 8.74
C SER A 30 -1.11 -1.16 8.02
N LEU A 31 -1.95 -2.13 7.66
CA LEU A 31 -3.28 -1.85 7.09
C LEU A 31 -4.10 -0.98 8.06
N GLN A 32 -4.04 -1.25 9.36
CA GLN A 32 -4.76 -0.51 10.38
C GLN A 32 -4.29 0.94 10.53
N CYS A 33 -2.98 1.19 10.41
CA CYS A 33 -2.41 2.53 10.39
C CYS A 33 -2.98 3.37 9.24
N TYR A 34 -2.95 2.82 8.01
CA TYR A 34 -3.52 3.51 6.85
C TYR A 34 -5.04 3.62 6.88
N ILE A 35 -5.77 2.63 7.43
CA ILE A 35 -7.23 2.74 7.62
C ILE A 35 -7.58 3.95 8.50
N ALA A 36 -6.81 4.17 9.56
CA ALA A 36 -6.99 5.30 10.47
C ALA A 36 -6.64 6.64 9.80
N ILE A 37 -5.49 6.70 9.12
CA ILE A 37 -5.02 7.92 8.42
C ILE A 37 -5.97 8.32 7.29
N LEU A 38 -6.37 7.35 6.46
CA LEU A 38 -7.23 7.57 5.30
C LEU A 38 -8.72 7.64 5.65
N ARG A 39 -9.07 7.54 6.95
CA ARG A 39 -10.44 7.59 7.48
C ARG A 39 -11.38 6.61 6.78
N TYR A 40 -10.91 5.40 6.49
CA TYR A 40 -11.71 4.29 5.95
C TYR A 40 -12.57 3.65 7.07
N VAL A 41 -13.43 4.45 7.70
CA VAL A 41 -14.24 4.08 8.88
C VAL A 41 -15.21 2.92 8.59
N ARG A 42 -15.56 2.67 7.32
CA ARG A 42 -16.48 1.60 6.90
C ARG A 42 -15.83 0.25 6.57
N VAL A 43 -14.50 0.13 6.62
CA VAL A 43 -13.85 -1.15 6.26
C VAL A 43 -13.96 -2.20 7.38
N GLY A 44 -14.46 -1.82 8.55
CA GLY A 44 -14.76 -2.72 9.67
C GLY A 44 -16.19 -3.30 9.71
N SER A 45 -17.07 -2.97 8.76
CA SER A 45 -18.43 -3.57 8.72
C SER A 45 -18.42 -4.98 8.13
N GLU A 46 -19.43 -5.81 8.47
CA GLU A 46 -19.55 -7.23 8.09
C GLU A 46 -19.28 -7.56 6.61
N HIS A 47 -19.48 -6.61 5.69
CA HIS A 47 -19.19 -6.77 4.27
C HIS A 47 -18.64 -5.48 3.64
N PRO A 48 -17.32 -5.29 3.55
CA PRO A 48 -16.75 -4.17 2.80
C PRO A 48 -17.01 -4.36 1.30
N ASP A 49 -17.35 -3.27 0.61
CA ASP A 49 -17.48 -3.27 -0.85
C ASP A 49 -16.12 -3.56 -1.52
N TYR A 50 -16.15 -4.35 -2.60
CA TYR A 50 -14.95 -4.81 -3.31
C TYR A 50 -14.06 -3.67 -3.79
N GLN A 51 -14.66 -2.61 -4.36
CA GLN A 51 -13.88 -1.47 -4.86
C GLN A 51 -13.23 -0.71 -3.71
N THR A 52 -13.95 -0.58 -2.60
CA THR A 52 -13.45 0.05 -1.37
C THR A 52 -12.25 -0.70 -0.81
N LEU A 53 -12.34 -2.04 -0.75
CA LEU A 53 -11.29 -2.89 -0.20
C LEU A 53 -10.06 -2.95 -1.11
N LEU A 54 -10.27 -3.08 -2.43
CA LEU A 54 -9.19 -3.02 -3.41
C LEU A 54 -8.46 -1.68 -3.36
N ALA A 55 -9.21 -0.56 -3.32
CA ALA A 55 -8.63 0.78 -3.23
C ALA A 55 -7.80 0.97 -1.95
N LEU A 56 -8.26 0.43 -0.81
CA LEU A 56 -7.50 0.46 0.43
C LEU A 56 -6.18 -0.30 0.31
N VAL A 57 -6.21 -1.55 -0.16
CA VAL A 57 -4.99 -2.38 -0.26
C VAL A 57 -3.99 -1.77 -1.24
N MET A 58 -4.45 -1.23 -2.37
CA MET A 58 -3.59 -0.52 -3.31
C MET A 58 -2.97 0.75 -2.72
N ARG A 59 -3.73 1.50 -1.91
CA ARG A 59 -3.23 2.69 -1.21
C ARG A 59 -2.20 2.34 -0.14
N VAL A 60 -2.41 1.27 0.60
CA VAL A 60 -1.43 0.77 1.59
C VAL A 60 -0.16 0.31 0.90
N LEU A 61 -0.26 -0.44 -0.20
CA LEU A 61 0.90 -0.84 -0.99
C LEU A 61 1.69 0.36 -1.49
N ALA A 62 1.01 1.36 -2.08
CA ALA A 62 1.65 2.58 -2.55
C ALA A 62 2.32 3.35 -1.40
N GLY A 63 1.65 3.49 -0.25
CA GLY A 63 2.21 4.14 0.93
C GLY A 63 3.46 3.42 1.45
N ASN A 64 3.43 2.09 1.53
CA ASN A 64 4.59 1.29 1.94
C ASN A 64 5.73 1.36 0.93
N MET A 65 5.43 1.34 -0.37
CA MET A 65 6.47 1.55 -1.40
C MET A 65 7.13 2.92 -1.26
N ILE A 66 6.37 3.98 -1.04
CA ILE A 66 6.92 5.33 -0.81
C ILE A 66 7.73 5.35 0.49
N HIS A 67 7.23 4.78 1.58
CA HIS A 67 7.92 4.75 2.85
C HIS A 67 9.27 3.99 2.75
N CYS A 68 9.27 2.78 2.18
CA CYS A 68 10.49 2.02 1.93
C CYS A 68 11.43 2.80 1.01
N TRP A 69 10.91 3.42 -0.05
CA TRP A 69 11.72 4.24 -0.95
C TRP A 69 12.36 5.44 -0.24
N THR A 70 11.63 6.13 0.64
CA THR A 70 12.17 7.24 1.45
C THR A 70 13.24 6.75 2.42
N MET A 71 13.05 5.58 3.03
CA MET A 71 14.03 4.97 3.94
C MET A 71 15.32 4.55 3.21
N GLU A 72 15.20 3.90 2.05
CA GLU A 72 16.33 3.37 1.28
C GLU A 72 17.08 4.46 0.49
N CYS A 73 16.34 5.37 -0.15
CA CYS A 73 16.96 6.40 -0.99
C CYS A 73 17.44 7.61 -0.17
N GLY A 74 16.93 7.80 1.05
CA GLY A 74 17.29 8.94 1.90
C GLY A 74 16.74 10.29 1.42
N PHE A 75 15.78 10.28 0.49
CA PHE A 75 15.15 11.49 -0.04
C PHE A 75 13.73 11.67 0.53
N PRO A 76 13.35 12.89 0.95
CA PRO A 76 12.06 13.14 1.60
C PRO A 76 10.88 13.09 0.62
N THR A 77 11.10 13.31 -0.67
CA THR A 77 10.06 13.25 -1.71
C THR A 77 10.62 12.78 -3.05
N LEU A 78 9.75 12.23 -3.91
CA LEU A 78 10.11 11.81 -5.27
C LEU A 78 10.64 12.99 -6.10
N GLU A 79 10.08 14.18 -5.90
CA GLU A 79 10.52 15.41 -6.56
C GLU A 79 11.94 15.80 -6.14
N ALA A 80 12.28 15.67 -4.85
CA ALA A 80 13.64 15.96 -4.36
C ALA A 80 14.67 14.98 -4.95
N PHE A 81 14.29 13.70 -5.08
CA PHE A 81 15.12 12.72 -5.77
C PHE A 81 15.23 13.02 -7.26
N ALA A 82 14.13 13.31 -7.97
CA ALA A 82 14.17 13.66 -9.38
C ALA A 82 15.03 14.91 -9.64
N ALA A 83 14.93 15.91 -8.77
CA ALA A 83 15.74 17.14 -8.80
C ALA A 83 17.24 16.87 -8.58
N SER A 84 17.59 15.77 -7.88
CA SER A 84 19.00 15.35 -7.73
C SER A 84 19.62 14.81 -9.02
N ASN A 85 18.82 14.64 -10.09
CA ASN A 85 19.22 14.13 -11.39
C ASN A 85 20.08 12.84 -11.29
N PRO A 86 19.54 11.78 -10.68
CA PRO A 86 20.32 10.59 -10.38
C PRO A 86 20.77 9.91 -11.67
N LEU A 87 22.08 9.73 -11.83
CA LEU A 87 22.65 8.99 -12.96
C LEU A 87 22.16 7.54 -12.95
N SER A 88 22.02 6.94 -14.13
CA SER A 88 21.58 5.55 -14.30
C SER A 88 22.43 4.54 -13.52
N LYS A 89 23.72 4.82 -13.31
CA LYS A 89 24.61 4.00 -12.45
C LYS A 89 24.27 4.07 -10.97
N THR A 90 23.77 5.21 -10.49
CA THR A 90 23.32 5.41 -9.11
C THR A 90 22.03 4.64 -8.86
N LEU A 91 21.10 4.64 -9.83
CA LEU A 91 19.88 3.83 -9.79
C LEU A 91 20.17 2.33 -9.70
N LEU A 92 21.16 1.85 -10.46
CA LEU A 92 21.58 0.45 -10.43
C LEU A 92 22.20 0.03 -9.09
N ARG A 93 22.93 0.93 -8.42
CA ARG A 93 23.51 0.64 -7.09
C ARG A 93 22.46 0.52 -5.99
N LEU A 94 21.43 1.38 -6.02
CA LEU A 94 20.31 1.33 -5.07
C LEU A 94 19.50 0.03 -5.16
N TYR A 95 19.53 -0.65 -6.31
CA TYR A 95 18.82 -1.92 -6.52
C TYR A 95 19.65 -3.16 -6.15
N SER A 96 20.93 -2.98 -5.78
CA SER A 96 21.90 -4.05 -5.56
C SER A 96 22.35 -4.20 -4.10
N GLN A 97 21.79 -3.39 -3.18
CA GLN A 97 21.91 -3.57 -1.73
C GLN A 97 20.71 -4.35 -1.20
#